data_AF-A0A142EMQ2-F1
#
_entry.id   AF-A0A142EMQ2-F1
#
_cell.length_a   1.000
_cell.length_b   1.000
_cell.length_c   1.000
_cell.angle_alpha   90.00
_cell.angle_beta   90.00
_cell.angle_gamma   90.00
#
_symmetry.space_group_name_H-M   'P 1'
#
loop_
_entity.id
_entity.type
_entity.pdbx_description
1 polymer ?
#
loop_
_entity_poly.entity_id
_entity_poly.type
_entity_poly.pdbx_seq_one_letter_code
_entity_poly.pdbx_strand_id
1 'polypeptide(L)'
;MNFDINEVIANMSGAVQETVSENWMDAKSATTQFLTNRKERLALIAELRITGDLPQEKFESRLNDEKLILEAELHAVAVITKAIAQKAANAAIDVLTNAVSTALGGIL
;
A
#
# COMPACT_ATOMS: atom_id res chain seq x y z
N MET A 1 1.32 19.54 -1.97
CA MET A 1 0.57 19.24 -0.72
C MET A 1 1.47 18.45 0.20
N ASN A 2 1.28 18.55 1.52
CA ASN A 2 2.11 17.84 2.49
C ASN A 2 1.75 16.34 2.44
N PHE A 3 2.69 15.49 2.06
CA PHE A 3 2.50 14.03 2.05
C PHE A 3 2.58 13.52 3.50
N ASP A 4 1.49 12.97 4.05
CA ASP A 4 1.47 12.34 5.37
C ASP A 4 1.37 10.82 5.25
N ILE A 5 2.48 10.13 5.50
CA ILE A 5 2.52 8.67 5.45
C ILE A 5 1.58 8.01 6.46
N ASN A 6 1.28 8.63 7.61
CA ASN A 6 0.39 8.03 8.60
C ASN A 6 -1.03 7.93 8.04
N GLU A 7 -1.49 9.01 7.43
CA GLU A 7 -2.80 9.06 6.77
C GLU A 7 -2.85 8.08 5.60
N VAL A 8 -1.79 8.02 4.79
CA VAL A 8 -1.72 7.07 3.66
C VAL A 8 -1.80 5.63 4.16
N ILE A 9 -1.06 5.24 5.20
CA ILE A 9 -1.13 3.89 5.78
C ILE A 9 -2.52 3.58 6.35
N ALA A 10 -3.16 4.54 7.01
CA ALA A 10 -4.53 4.36 7.49
C ALA A 10 -5.51 4.12 6.33
N ASN A 11 -5.39 4.89 5.25
CA ASN A 11 -6.21 4.75 4.04
C ASN A 11 -5.92 3.44 3.30
N MET A 12 -4.66 2.99 3.24
CA MET A 12 -4.29 1.67 2.71
C MET A 12 -4.95 0.55 3.51
N SER A 13 -4.95 0.64 4.84
CA SER A 13 -5.64 -0.32 5.71
C SER A 13 -7.14 -0.33 5.47
N GLY A 14 -7.75 0.84 5.22
CA GLY A 14 -9.16 0.97 4.84
C GLY A 14 -9.47 0.30 3.50
N ALA A 15 -8.62 0.49 2.49
CA ALA A 15 -8.77 -0.15 1.18
C ALA A 15 -8.66 -1.68 1.25
N VAL A 16 -7.78 -2.20 2.11
CA VAL A 16 -7.74 -3.65 2.41
C VAL A 16 -9.03 -4.09 3.07
N GLN A 17 -9.50 -3.38 4.11
CA GLN A 17 -10.74 -3.69 4.82
C GLN A 17 -11.94 -3.80 3.89
N GLU A 18 -12.11 -2.86 2.96
CA GLU A 18 -13.21 -2.88 1.98
C GLU A 18 -13.17 -4.14 1.12
N THR A 19 -11.97 -4.62 0.79
CA THR A 19 -11.76 -5.80 -0.04
C THR A 19 -11.95 -7.12 0.71
N VAL A 20 -11.57 -7.16 1.99
CA VAL A 20 -11.63 -8.37 2.83
C VAL A 20 -12.80 -8.35 3.83
N SER A 21 -13.81 -7.51 3.58
CA SER A 21 -14.84 -7.11 4.55
C SER A 21 -15.47 -8.25 5.37
N GLU A 22 -15.74 -9.41 4.76
CA GLU A 22 -16.29 -10.60 5.43
C GLU A 22 -15.34 -11.22 6.47
N ASN A 23 -14.02 -11.08 6.28
CA ASN A 23 -12.96 -11.65 7.11
C ASN A 23 -12.13 -10.57 7.83
N TRP A 24 -12.60 -9.32 7.83
CA TRP A 24 -11.80 -8.20 8.31
C TRP A 24 -11.42 -8.34 9.79
N MET A 25 -12.32 -8.83 10.65
CA MET A 25 -12.00 -8.98 12.08
C MET A 25 -10.81 -9.92 12.32
N ASP A 26 -10.70 -10.98 11.52
CA ASP A 26 -9.61 -11.95 11.60
C ASP A 26 -8.33 -11.43 10.93
N ALA A 27 -8.46 -10.64 9.87
CA ALA A 27 -7.35 -10.11 9.08
C ALA A 27 -6.78 -8.78 9.60
N LYS A 28 -7.54 -8.03 10.41
CA LYS A 28 -7.22 -6.65 10.79
C LYS A 28 -5.86 -6.51 11.45
N SER A 29 -5.59 -7.31 12.49
CA SER A 29 -4.34 -7.20 13.24
C SER A 29 -3.13 -7.48 12.34
N ALA A 30 -3.20 -8.54 11.53
CA ALA A 30 -2.14 -8.90 10.60
C ALA A 30 -1.93 -7.80 9.55
N THR A 31 -3.02 -7.32 8.93
CA THR A 31 -3.00 -6.26 7.92
C THR A 31 -2.38 -4.98 8.47
N THR A 32 -2.84 -4.51 9.64
CA THR A 32 -2.29 -3.30 10.28
C THR A 32 -0.81 -3.47 10.60
N GLN A 33 -0.38 -4.65 11.07
CA GLN A 33 1.02 -4.93 11.33
C GLN A 33 1.86 -4.93 10.05
N PHE A 34 1.41 -5.58 8.98
CA PHE A 34 2.10 -5.62 7.69
C PHE A 34 2.33 -4.21 7.14
N LEU A 35 1.30 -3.37 7.11
CA LEU A 35 1.41 -1.99 6.64
C LEU A 35 2.30 -1.14 7.56
N THR A 36 2.19 -1.31 8.88
CA THR A 36 3.03 -0.59 9.85
C THR A 36 4.50 -0.95 9.70
N ASN A 37 4.83 -2.23 9.54
CA ASN A 37 6.21 -2.70 9.33
C ASN A 37 6.85 -2.11 8.07
N ARG A 38 6.03 -1.78 7.07
CA ARG A 38 6.47 -1.24 5.77
C ARG A 38 6.45 0.28 5.73
N LYS A 39 5.86 0.94 6.72
CA LYS A 39 5.64 2.39 6.74
C LYS A 39 6.88 3.19 6.39
N GLU A 40 8.01 2.91 7.03
CA GLU A 40 9.27 3.65 6.79
C GLU A 40 9.77 3.47 5.35
N ARG A 41 9.64 2.25 4.81
CA ARG A 41 10.02 1.96 3.43
C ARG A 41 9.11 2.65 2.43
N LEU A 42 7.80 2.61 2.65
CA LEU A 42 6.82 3.27 1.79
C LEU A 42 6.97 4.79 1.85
N ALA A 43 7.27 5.35 3.04
CA ALA A 43 7.62 6.76 3.20
C ALA A 43 8.83 7.14 2.35
N LEU A 44 9.90 6.35 2.42
CA LEU A 44 11.13 6.62 1.66
C LEU A 44 10.89 6.55 0.15
N ILE A 45 10.18 5.52 -0.34
CA ILE A 45 9.86 5.39 -1.78
C ILE A 45 9.04 6.59 -2.26
N ALA A 46 8.04 7.00 -1.47
CA ALA A 46 7.21 8.16 -1.78
C ALA A 46 8.02 9.47 -1.76
N GLU A 47 8.83 9.69 -0.73
CA GLU A 47 9.69 10.88 -0.59
C GLU A 47 10.63 11.00 -1.77
N LEU A 48 11.39 9.95 -2.11
CA LEU A 48 12.33 9.97 -3.23
C LEU A 48 11.61 10.24 -4.57
N ARG A 49 10.38 9.76 -4.73
CA ARG A 49 9.58 10.05 -5.94
C ARG A 49 9.11 11.50 -5.97
N ILE A 50 8.74 12.06 -4.82
CA ILE A 50 8.27 13.45 -4.67
C ILE A 50 9.43 14.44 -4.88
N THR A 51 10.62 14.14 -4.36
CA THR A 51 11.82 14.97 -4.53
C THR A 51 12.42 14.87 -5.93
N GLY A 52 12.06 13.82 -6.68
CA GLY A 52 12.57 13.55 -8.03
C GLY A 52 13.85 12.70 -8.06
N ASP A 53 14.32 12.24 -6.90
CA ASP A 53 15.49 11.35 -6.79
C ASP A 53 15.20 9.92 -7.26
N LEU A 54 13.92 9.54 -7.37
CA LEU A 54 13.47 8.28 -7.93
C LEU A 54 12.65 8.50 -9.20
N PRO A 55 13.18 8.11 -10.37
CA PRO A 55 12.45 8.16 -11.64
C PRO A 55 11.18 7.29 -11.63
N GLN A 56 10.17 7.66 -12.42
CA GLN A 56 8.87 7.00 -12.46
C GLN A 56 8.97 5.49 -12.69
N GLU A 57 9.74 5.04 -13.68
CA GLU A 57 9.92 3.61 -13.97
C GLU A 57 10.46 2.83 -12.76
N LYS A 58 11.38 3.44 -12.02
CA LYS A 58 11.93 2.83 -10.79
C LYS A 58 10.93 2.87 -9.65
N PHE A 59 10.15 3.94 -9.53
CA PHE A 59 9.06 4.02 -8.55
C PHE A 59 8.01 2.91 -8.79
N GLU A 60 7.54 2.75 -10.02
CA GLU A 60 6.59 1.68 -10.38
C GLU A 60 7.15 0.30 -10.11
N SER A 61 8.41 0.04 -10.46
CA SER A 61 9.09 -1.22 -10.15
C SER A 61 9.14 -1.49 -8.65
N ARG A 62 9.46 -0.49 -7.83
CA ARG A 62 9.50 -0.64 -6.36
C ARG A 62 8.12 -0.87 -5.77
N LEU A 63 7.09 -0.16 -6.25
CA LEU A 63 5.72 -0.38 -5.80
C LEU A 63 5.20 -1.75 -6.19
N ASN A 64 5.57 -2.25 -7.37
CA ASN A 64 5.20 -3.60 -7.78
C ASN A 64 5.82 -4.65 -6.84
N ASP A 65 7.07 -4.48 -6.42
CA ASP A 65 7.69 -5.36 -5.43
C ASP A 65 6.90 -5.31 -4.09
N GLU A 66 6.60 -4.12 -3.57
CA GLU A 66 5.82 -3.98 -2.33
C GLU A 66 4.42 -4.57 -2.45
N LYS A 67 3.78 -4.46 -3.62
CA LYS A 67 2.50 -5.08 -3.92
C LYS A 67 2.56 -6.61 -3.81
N LEU A 68 3.55 -7.21 -4.46
CA LEU A 68 3.73 -8.68 -4.45
C LEU A 68 4.01 -9.19 -3.04
N ILE A 69 4.76 -8.43 -2.24
CA ILE A 69 5.02 -8.82 -0.86
C ILE A 69 3.74 -8.69 -0.02
N LEU A 70 2.99 -7.60 -0.13
CA LEU A 70 1.72 -7.44 0.58
C LEU A 70 0.68 -8.49 0.17
N GLU A 71 0.62 -8.86 -1.11
CA GLU A 71 -0.20 -9.96 -1.59
C GLU A 71 0.17 -11.28 -0.91
N ALA A 72 1.46 -11.60 -0.83
CA ALA A 72 1.94 -12.81 -0.17
C ALA A 72 1.63 -12.82 1.33
N GLU A 73 1.79 -11.68 2.00
CA GLU A 73 1.47 -11.52 3.42
C GLU A 73 -0.03 -11.67 3.70
N LEU A 74 -0.88 -11.04 2.89
CA LEU A 74 -2.33 -11.17 3.01
C LEU A 74 -2.78 -12.60 2.71
N HIS A 75 -2.17 -13.26 1.72
CA HIS A 75 -2.44 -14.67 1.44
C HIS A 75 -2.06 -15.58 2.61
N ALA A 76 -1.02 -15.24 3.38
CA ALA A 76 -0.62 -16.01 4.55
C ALA A 76 -1.65 -15.93 5.70
N VAL A 77 -2.58 -14.98 5.67
CA VAL A 77 -3.73 -14.94 6.57
C VAL A 77 -4.70 -16.04 6.14
N ALA A 78 -4.84 -17.09 6.95
CA ALA A 78 -5.52 -18.34 6.60
C ALA A 78 -6.97 -18.19 6.08
N VAL A 79 -7.64 -17.07 6.37
CA VAL A 79 -9.01 -16.77 5.94
C VAL A 79 -9.10 -15.95 4.65
N ILE A 80 -7.98 -15.42 4.15
CA ILE A 80 -7.93 -14.63 2.93
C ILE A 80 -7.58 -15.53 1.75
N THR A 81 -8.50 -15.66 0.79
CA THR A 81 -8.21 -16.38 -0.46
C THR A 81 -7.20 -15.61 -1.32
N LYS A 82 -6.48 -16.31 -2.19
CA LYS A 82 -5.52 -15.68 -3.14
C LYS A 82 -6.12 -14.50 -3.91
N ALA A 83 -7.33 -14.67 -4.44
CA ALA A 83 -7.98 -13.64 -5.25
C ALA A 83 -8.32 -12.39 -4.41
N ILE A 84 -8.68 -12.58 -3.15
CA ILE A 84 -8.96 -11.49 -2.22
C ILE A 84 -7.64 -10.79 -1.83
N ALA A 85 -6.59 -11.55 -1.51
CA ALA A 85 -5.26 -11.00 -1.21
C ALA A 85 -4.72 -10.11 -2.34
N GLN A 86 -4.85 -10.58 -3.58
CA GLN A 86 -4.48 -9.82 -4.79
C GLN A 86 -5.22 -8.50 -4.90
N LYS A 87 -6.56 -8.54 -4.76
CA LYS A 87 -7.38 -7.33 -4.84
C LYS A 87 -7.04 -6.35 -3.73
N ALA A 88 -6.82 -6.84 -2.52
CA ALA A 88 -6.52 -6.02 -1.36
C ALA A 88 -5.14 -5.34 -1.49
N ALA A 89 -4.13 -6.08 -1.95
CA ALA A 89 -2.81 -5.52 -2.21
C ALA A 89 -2.84 -4.46 -3.31
N ASN A 90 -3.60 -4.69 -4.39
CA ASN A 90 -3.81 -3.68 -5.43
C ASN A 90 -4.44 -2.41 -4.85
N ALA A 91 -5.57 -2.54 -4.15
CA ALA A 91 -6.30 -1.41 -3.61
C ALA A 91 -5.45 -0.59 -2.64
N ALA A 92 -4.64 -1.24 -1.80
CA ALA A 92 -3.70 -0.57 -0.91
C ALA A 92 -2.63 0.21 -1.69
N ILE A 93 -1.99 -0.40 -2.69
CA ILE A 93 -0.93 0.26 -3.46
C ILE A 93 -1.47 1.40 -4.31
N ASP A 94 -2.70 1.30 -4.80
CA ASP A 94 -3.38 2.38 -5.51
C ASP A 94 -3.56 3.62 -4.62
N VAL A 95 -3.89 3.43 -3.33
CA VAL A 95 -3.97 4.54 -2.35
C VAL A 95 -2.63 5.28 -2.24
N LEU A 96 -1.53 4.56 -2.06
CA LEU A 96 -0.19 5.16 -1.99
C LEU A 96 0.17 5.89 -3.29
N THR A 97 -0.10 5.25 -4.43
CA THR A 97 0.19 5.82 -5.75
C THR A 97 -0.57 7.12 -5.99
N ASN A 98 -1.86 7.14 -5.64
CA ASN A 98 -2.71 8.32 -5.76
C ASN A 98 -2.25 9.44 -4.80
N ALA A 99 -1.82 9.10 -3.58
CA ALA A 99 -1.29 10.07 -2.63
C ALA A 99 0.00 10.73 -3.15
N VAL A 100 0.92 9.94 -3.71
CA VAL A 100 2.15 10.45 -4.33
C VAL A 100 1.84 11.31 -5.55
N SER A 101 0.95 10.86 -6.44
CA SER A 101 0.50 11.65 -7.59
C SER A 101 -0.09 12.99 -7.17
N THR A 102 -0.94 13.00 -6.15
CA THR A 102 -1.55 14.23 -5.61
C THR A 102 -0.48 15.16 -5.03
N ALA A 103 0.52 14.63 -4.33
CA ALA A 103 1.64 15.41 -3.81
C ALA A 103 2.45 16.10 -4.94
N LEU A 104 2.58 15.42 -6.08
CA LEU A 104 3.23 15.90 -7.31
C LEU A 104 2.34 16.83 -8.17
N GLY A 105 1.09 17.07 -7.79
CA GLY A 105 0.16 17.91 -8.56
C GLY A 105 -0.53 17.19 -9.73
N GLY A 106 -0.67 15.86 -9.66
CA GLY A 106 -1.38 15.04 -10.66
C GLY A 106 -0.50 14.48 -11.77
N ILE A 107 0.84 14.54 -11.62
CA ILE A 107 1.80 14.01 -12.57
C ILE A 107 2.35 12.69 -12.01
N LEU A 108 2.10 11.58 -12.71
CA LEU A 108 2.78 10.30 -12.49
C LEU A 108 3.72 10.03 -13.65
#